data_AF-A0A656JJ69-F1
#
_entry.id   AF-A0A656JJ69-F1
#
_cell.length_a   1.000
_cell.length_b   1.000
_cell.length_c   1.000
_cell.angle_alpha   90.00
_cell.angle_beta   90.00
_cell.angle_gamma   90.00
#
_symmetry.space_group_name_H-M   'P 1'
#
loop_
_entity.id
_entity.type
_entity.pdbx_description
1 polymer ?
#
loop_
_entity_poly.entity_id
_entity_poly.type
_entity_poly.pdbx_seq_one_letter_code
_entity_poly.pdbx_strand_id
1 'polypeptide(L)'
;LGRVKGGAGVMEEMLHCAAYQGHAQSARELAAYLRTGKKYKDAVDAYQQATSSGNTISARMLSEAFKGVSSPDSLFYMDLEADEERSKRYEAIHNFLKSNEAQRAKVSDLDIIAPLPPTKLPAWDGTFQWQKER
;
A
#
# COMPACT_ATOMS: atom_id res chain seq x y z
N LEU A 1 10.97 4.67 19.46
CA LEU A 1 10.25 5.95 19.31
C LEU A 1 9.05 6.12 20.25
N GLY A 2 8.49 5.06 20.86
CA GLY A 2 7.36 5.18 21.82
C GLY A 2 7.70 5.58 23.27
N ARG A 3 8.81 6.29 23.53
CA ARG A 3 9.26 6.61 24.90
C ARG A 3 8.82 7.97 25.43
N VAL A 4 8.13 8.79 24.62
CA VAL A 4 7.71 10.14 25.01
C VAL A 4 6.19 10.21 25.04
N LYS A 5 5.63 10.58 26.19
CA LYS A 5 4.18 10.76 26.41
C LYS A 5 3.68 11.87 25.45
N GLY A 6 2.66 11.57 24.63
CA GLY A 6 2.11 12.51 23.63
C GLY A 6 2.82 12.53 22.27
N GLY A 7 4.01 11.92 22.12
CA GLY A 7 4.75 11.92 20.85
C GLY A 7 4.11 11.08 19.73
N ALA A 8 3.28 10.09 20.10
CA ALA A 8 2.66 9.19 19.13
C ALA A 8 1.66 9.89 18.20
N GLY A 9 0.80 10.77 18.75
CA GLY A 9 -0.19 11.51 17.95
C GLY A 9 0.47 12.48 16.99
N VAL A 10 1.49 13.22 17.45
CA VAL A 10 2.26 14.12 16.59
C VAL A 10 2.99 13.36 15.49
N MET A 11 3.58 12.19 15.80
CA MET A 11 4.18 11.36 14.75
C MET A 11 3.16 10.89 13.71
N GLU A 12 1.98 10.44 14.14
CA GLU A 12 0.91 10.02 13.22
C GLU A 12 0.51 11.17 12.28
N GLU A 13 0.30 12.38 12.80
CA GLU A 13 -0.01 13.59 12.01
C GLU A 13 1.11 13.94 11.02
N MET A 14 2.37 13.92 11.46
CA MET A 14 3.51 14.19 10.58
C MET A 14 3.65 13.14 9.47
N LEU A 15 3.39 11.87 9.79
CA LEU A 15 3.40 10.80 8.81
C LEU A 15 2.26 10.94 7.78
N HIS A 16 1.06 11.33 8.22
CA HIS A 16 -0.04 11.67 7.30
C HIS A 16 0.34 12.80 6.34
N CYS A 17 0.92 13.88 6.87
CA CYS A 17 1.35 15.01 6.07
C CYS A 17 2.41 14.62 5.02
N ALA A 18 3.41 13.83 5.42
CA ALA A 18 4.45 13.34 4.51
C ALA A 18 3.89 12.36 3.46
N ALA A 19 2.97 11.48 3.86
CA ALA A 19 2.28 10.57 2.95
C ALA A 19 1.47 11.34 1.89
N TYR A 20 0.71 12.36 2.30
CA TYR A 20 -0.04 13.26 1.41
C TYR A 20 0.87 13.98 0.40
N GLN A 21 2.08 14.36 0.82
CA GLN A 21 3.10 14.96 -0.07
C GLN A 21 3.77 13.93 -1.01
N GLY A 22 3.40 12.65 -0.95
CA GLY A 22 3.92 11.59 -1.82
C GLY A 22 5.22 10.94 -1.31
N HIS A 23 5.55 11.09 -0.02
CA HIS A 23 6.71 10.40 0.57
C HIS A 23 6.37 8.93 0.86
N ALA A 24 6.71 8.07 -0.11
CA ALA A 24 6.38 6.64 -0.10
C ALA A 24 6.82 5.90 1.19
N GLN A 25 7.99 6.25 1.74
CA GLN A 25 8.50 5.64 2.97
C GLN A 25 7.67 6.04 4.19
N SER A 26 7.31 7.32 4.32
CA SER A 26 6.46 7.80 5.41
C SER A 26 5.05 7.23 5.34
N ALA A 27 4.49 7.10 4.14
CA ALA A 27 3.22 6.40 3.94
C ALA A 27 3.28 4.93 4.38
N ARG A 28 4.37 4.21 4.08
CA ARG A 28 4.59 2.83 4.55
C ARG A 28 4.69 2.76 6.08
N GLU A 29 5.40 3.70 6.69
CA GLU A 29 5.55 3.77 8.15
C GLU A 29 4.22 4.07 8.85
N LEU A 30 3.43 4.99 8.29
CA LEU A 30 2.05 5.25 8.72
C LEU A 30 1.21 3.98 8.65
N ALA A 31 1.22 3.29 7.50
CA ALA A 31 0.46 2.08 7.30
C ALA A 31 0.82 0.98 8.32
N ALA A 32 2.12 0.80 8.59
CA ALA A 32 2.58 -0.13 9.60
C ALA A 32 2.10 0.25 11.01
N TYR A 33 2.18 1.53 11.37
CA TYR A 33 1.69 2.06 12.64
C TYR A 33 0.19 1.80 12.82
N LEU A 34 -0.62 2.19 11.83
CA LEU A 34 -2.07 1.99 11.81
C LEU A 34 -2.45 0.50 11.91
N ARG A 35 -1.75 -0.37 11.16
CA ARG A 35 -1.95 -1.83 11.22
C ARG A 35 -1.67 -2.38 12.61
N THR A 36 -0.56 -1.98 13.24
CA THR A 36 -0.25 -2.42 14.62
C THR A 36 -1.26 -1.89 15.64
N GLY A 37 -1.84 -0.72 15.38
CA GLY A 37 -2.96 -0.16 16.13
C GLY A 37 -4.33 -0.75 15.78
N LYS A 38 -4.39 -1.78 14.92
CA LYS A 38 -5.61 -2.44 14.44
C LYS A 38 -6.59 -1.51 13.68
N LYS A 39 -6.12 -0.37 13.21
CA LYS A 39 -6.84 0.52 12.29
C LYS A 39 -6.64 0.01 10.86
N TYR A 40 -7.19 -1.17 10.57
CA TYR A 40 -6.83 -1.91 9.34
C TYR A 40 -7.24 -1.20 8.05
N LYS A 41 -8.43 -0.60 8.02
CA LYS A 41 -8.89 0.18 6.86
C LYS A 41 -7.91 1.32 6.53
N ASP A 42 -7.59 2.15 7.52
CA ASP A 42 -6.65 3.27 7.36
C ASP A 42 -5.25 2.77 6.98
N ALA A 43 -4.82 1.61 7.48
CA ALA A 43 -3.56 0.99 7.12
C ALA A 43 -3.53 0.58 5.64
N VAL A 44 -4.61 0.00 5.13
CA VAL A 44 -4.74 -0.41 3.73
C VAL A 44 -4.70 0.81 2.81
N ASP A 45 -5.38 1.90 3.17
CA ASP A 45 -5.34 3.17 2.44
C ASP A 45 -3.90 3.73 2.40
N ALA A 46 -3.21 3.76 3.56
CA ALA A 46 -1.84 4.24 3.64
C ALA A 46 -0.84 3.33 2.87
N TYR A 47 -1.02 2.01 2.89
CA TYR A 47 -0.23 1.09 2.06
C TYR A 47 -0.50 1.31 0.57
N GLN A 48 -1.73 1.62 0.18
CA GLN A 48 -2.07 1.91 -1.21
C GLN A 48 -1.38 3.20 -1.66
N GLN A 49 -1.43 4.27 -0.85
CA GLN A 49 -0.72 5.52 -1.11
C GLN A 49 0.80 5.35 -1.19
N ALA A 50 1.37 4.52 -0.32
CA ALA A 50 2.79 4.17 -0.37
C ALA A 50 3.13 3.44 -1.68
N THR A 51 2.27 2.51 -2.10
CA THR A 51 2.41 1.75 -3.36
C THR A 51 2.37 2.68 -4.58
N SER A 52 1.41 3.59 -4.67
CA SER A 52 1.31 4.53 -5.80
C SER A 52 2.54 5.44 -5.89
N SER A 53 3.12 5.76 -4.74
CA SER A 53 4.35 6.54 -4.61
C SER A 53 5.65 5.73 -4.85
N GLY A 54 5.54 4.44 -5.18
CA GLY A 54 6.66 3.59 -5.57
C GLY A 54 7.22 2.68 -4.46
N ASN A 55 6.53 2.52 -3.33
CA ASN A 55 7.01 1.64 -2.26
C ASN A 55 6.73 0.15 -2.56
N THR A 56 7.78 -0.58 -2.90
CA THR A 56 7.74 -2.02 -3.24
C THR A 56 7.21 -2.90 -2.11
N ILE A 57 7.57 -2.59 -0.86
CA ILE A 57 7.16 -3.36 0.33
C ILE A 57 5.66 -3.23 0.54
N SER A 58 5.11 -2.03 0.37
CA SER A 58 3.68 -1.76 0.54
C SER A 58 2.84 -2.52 -0.47
N ALA A 59 3.30 -2.59 -1.73
CA ALA A 59 2.66 -3.41 -2.75
C ALA A 59 2.63 -4.90 -2.35
N ARG A 60 3.74 -5.41 -1.79
CA ARG A 60 3.79 -6.79 -1.30
C ARG A 60 2.88 -7.05 -0.11
N MET A 61 2.81 -6.11 0.83
CA MET A 61 1.92 -6.21 2.00
C MET A 61 0.46 -6.33 1.56
N LEU A 62 0.02 -5.50 0.60
CA LEU A 62 -1.34 -5.56 0.06
C LEU A 62 -1.61 -6.85 -0.72
N SER A 63 -0.66 -7.26 -1.57
CA SER A 63 -0.77 -8.53 -2.29
C SER A 63 -1.02 -9.72 -1.35
N GLU A 64 -0.24 -9.85 -0.28
CA GLU A 64 -0.43 -10.92 0.70
C GLU A 64 -1.71 -10.77 1.51
N ALA A 65 -2.09 -9.55 1.91
CA ALA A 65 -3.28 -9.32 2.70
C ALA A 65 -4.57 -9.68 1.94
N PHE A 66 -4.64 -9.36 0.64
CA PHE A 66 -5.78 -9.71 -0.22
C PHE A 66 -5.89 -11.22 -0.51
N LYS A 67 -4.96 -12.06 -0.07
CA LYS A 67 -5.17 -13.51 -0.05
C LYS A 67 -6.17 -13.95 1.03
N GLY A 68 -6.69 -13.02 1.85
CA GLY A 68 -7.66 -13.31 2.90
C GLY A 68 -7.01 -14.00 4.09
N VAL A 69 -5.93 -13.42 4.61
CA VAL A 69 -5.18 -13.96 5.74
C VAL A 69 -6.10 -14.06 6.96
N SER A 70 -6.28 -15.26 7.51
CA SER A 70 -7.22 -15.52 8.61
C SER A 70 -6.60 -15.39 10.01
N SER A 71 -5.28 -15.47 10.13
CA SER A 71 -4.57 -15.41 11.41
C SER A 71 -4.24 -13.96 11.79
N PRO A 72 -4.79 -13.42 12.89
CA PRO A 72 -4.50 -12.05 13.34
C PRO A 72 -3.04 -11.79 13.71
N ASP A 73 -2.28 -12.84 14.03
CA ASP A 73 -0.86 -12.77 14.37
C ASP A 73 0.05 -12.68 13.13
N SER A 74 -0.52 -12.88 11.93
CA SER A 74 0.23 -12.76 10.68
C SER A 74 0.65 -11.31 10.43
N LEU A 75 1.86 -11.15 9.89
CA LEU A 75 2.37 -9.87 9.39
C LEU A 75 1.40 -9.21 8.40
N PHE A 76 0.74 -10.02 7.57
CA PHE A 76 -0.11 -9.59 6.47
C PHE A 76 -1.59 -9.45 6.84
N TYR A 77 -1.97 -9.74 8.09
CA TYR A 77 -3.35 -9.60 8.52
C TYR A 77 -3.78 -8.14 8.55
N MET A 78 -4.85 -7.83 7.80
CA MET A 78 -5.47 -6.50 7.70
C MET A 78 -7.00 -6.58 7.61
N ASP A 79 -7.62 -7.64 8.13
CA ASP A 79 -9.08 -7.82 8.16
C ASP A 79 -9.75 -7.61 6.79
N LEU A 80 -9.12 -8.16 5.74
CA LEU A 80 -9.59 -8.09 4.37
C LEU A 80 -10.19 -9.43 3.96
N GLU A 81 -11.29 -9.37 3.20
CA GLU A 81 -11.79 -10.53 2.47
C GLU A 81 -10.80 -10.94 1.37
N ALA A 82 -10.80 -12.23 1.03
CA ALA A 82 -9.97 -12.75 -0.05
C ALA A 82 -10.43 -12.18 -1.39
N ASP A 83 -9.50 -11.55 -2.11
CA ASP A 83 -9.66 -11.04 -3.47
C ASP A 83 -8.42 -11.45 -4.28
N GLU A 84 -8.52 -12.64 -4.90
CA GLU A 84 -7.39 -13.27 -5.59
C GLU A 84 -6.91 -12.42 -6.78
N GLU A 85 -7.84 -11.79 -7.51
CA GLU A 85 -7.49 -10.95 -8.65
C GLU A 85 -6.74 -9.71 -8.18
N ARG A 86 -7.22 -9.04 -7.13
CA ARG A 86 -6.54 -7.88 -6.54
C ARG A 86 -5.18 -8.24 -5.96
N SER A 87 -5.07 -9.38 -5.29
CA SER A 87 -3.79 -9.93 -4.81
C SER A 87 -2.78 -10.05 -5.96
N LYS A 88 -3.21 -10.61 -7.10
CA LYS A 88 -2.37 -10.75 -8.32
C LYS A 88 -1.99 -9.40 -8.92
N ARG A 89 -2.91 -8.43 -8.96
CA ARG A 89 -2.60 -7.08 -9.45
C ARG A 89 -1.55 -6.38 -8.59
N TYR A 90 -1.68 -6.45 -7.25
CA TYR A 90 -0.66 -5.91 -6.33
C TYR A 90 0.69 -6.66 -6.43
N GLU A 91 0.68 -7.97 -6.73
CA GLU A 91 1.90 -8.72 -7.00
C GLU A 91 2.59 -8.25 -8.30
N ALA A 92 1.81 -8.01 -9.36
CA ALA A 92 2.32 -7.45 -10.61
C ALA A 92 2.91 -6.04 -10.40
N ILE A 93 2.23 -5.19 -9.62
CA ILE A 93 2.74 -3.87 -9.22
C ILE A 93 4.04 -3.99 -8.44
N HIS A 94 4.11 -4.91 -7.47
CA HIS A 94 5.35 -5.17 -6.71
C HIS A 94 6.51 -5.52 -7.63
N ASN A 95 6.29 -6.46 -8.56
CA ASN A 95 7.32 -6.88 -9.52
C ASN A 95 7.74 -5.73 -10.44
N PHE A 96 6.79 -4.95 -10.95
CA PHE A 96 7.06 -3.77 -11.77
C PHE A 96 7.91 -2.74 -11.03
N LEU A 97 7.52 -2.36 -9.81
CA LEU A 97 8.26 -1.40 -9.00
C LEU A 97 9.66 -1.90 -8.66
N LYS A 98 9.80 -3.19 -8.35
CA LYS A 98 11.09 -3.82 -8.06
C LYS A 98 12.02 -3.82 -9.28
N SER A 99 11.49 -4.14 -10.46
CA SER A 99 12.27 -4.13 -11.71
C SER A 99 12.71 -2.73 -12.13
N ASN A 100 11.96 -1.69 -11.73
CA ASN A 100 12.22 -0.29 -12.12
C ASN A 100 12.64 0.59 -10.93
N GLU A 101 13.16 -0.01 -9.86
CA GLU A 101 13.54 0.69 -8.62
C GLU A 101 14.63 1.73 -8.89
N ALA A 102 15.61 1.41 -9.75
CA ALA A 102 16.69 2.31 -10.15
C ALA A 102 16.18 3.58 -10.86
N GLN A 103 15.06 3.48 -11.57
CA GLN A 103 14.42 4.62 -12.25
C GLN A 103 13.40 5.33 -11.38
N ARG A 104 13.26 4.92 -10.10
CA ARG A 104 12.29 5.46 -9.14
C ARG A 104 10.87 5.47 -9.73
N ALA A 105 10.48 4.38 -10.37
CA ALA A 105 9.15 4.23 -10.96
C ALA A 105 8.06 4.41 -9.91
N LYS A 106 6.92 4.94 -10.37
CA LYS A 106 5.71 5.16 -9.58
C LYS A 106 4.52 4.56 -10.34
N VAL A 107 3.43 4.33 -9.63
CA VAL A 107 2.18 3.80 -10.19
C VAL A 107 1.07 4.80 -9.88
N SER A 108 1.07 5.93 -10.58
CA SER A 108 0.07 6.99 -10.39
C SER A 108 -1.34 6.57 -10.82
N ASP A 109 -1.45 5.55 -11.65
CA ASP A 109 -2.67 4.90 -12.12
C ASP A 109 -3.14 3.74 -11.21
N LEU A 110 -2.61 3.63 -9.99
CA LEU A 110 -2.92 2.52 -9.08
C LEU A 110 -4.41 2.36 -8.81
N ASP A 111 -5.17 3.45 -8.70
CA ASP A 111 -6.63 3.40 -8.48
C ASP A 111 -7.40 2.95 -9.72
N ILE A 112 -6.79 3.02 -10.91
CA ILE A 112 -7.36 2.46 -12.13
C ILE A 112 -6.96 0.98 -12.25
N ILE A 113 -5.82 0.57 -11.67
CA ILE A 113 -5.37 -0.83 -11.71
C ILE A 113 -6.02 -1.67 -10.60
N ALA A 114 -6.04 -1.20 -9.36
CA ALA A 114 -6.45 -1.97 -8.19
C ALA A 114 -7.14 -1.08 -7.12
N PRO A 115 -8.28 -0.42 -7.42
CA PRO A 115 -8.99 0.49 -6.51
C PRO A 115 -9.53 -0.24 -5.29
N LEU A 116 -9.23 0.19 -4.07
CA LEU A 116 -9.63 -0.53 -2.85
C LEU A 116 -11.15 -0.85 -2.76
N PRO A 117 -11.52 -1.96 -2.09
CA PRO A 117 -12.92 -2.27 -1.78
C PRO A 117 -13.63 -1.08 -1.12
N PRO A 118 -14.94 -0.87 -1.40
CA PRO A 118 -15.87 -1.78 -2.08
C PRO A 118 -15.86 -1.68 -3.61
N THR A 119 -14.96 -0.90 -4.20
CA THR A 119 -14.92 -0.69 -5.65
C THR A 119 -14.53 -1.98 -6.37
N LYS A 120 -15.34 -2.38 -7.37
CA LYS A 120 -15.04 -3.52 -8.23
C LYS A 120 -13.79 -3.24 -9.06
N LEU A 121 -12.99 -4.28 -9.30
CA LEU A 121 -11.83 -4.16 -10.16
C LEU A 121 -12.26 -3.82 -11.60
N PRO A 122 -11.73 -2.74 -12.20
CA PRO A 122 -11.98 -2.43 -13.61
C PRO A 122 -11.20 -3.38 -14.52
N ALA A 123 -11.54 -3.43 -15.80
CA ALA A 123 -10.72 -4.16 -16.78
C ALA A 123 -9.31 -3.55 -16.83
N TRP A 124 -8.28 -4.39 -16.79
CA TRP A 124 -6.88 -3.99 -16.84
C TRP A 124 -6.14 -4.84 -17.87
N ASP A 125 -5.38 -4.19 -18.75
CA ASP A 125 -4.64 -4.81 -19.85
C ASP A 125 -3.28 -5.40 -19.41
N GLY A 126 -2.94 -5.31 -18.12
CA GLY A 126 -1.66 -5.78 -17.58
C GLY A 126 -0.51 -4.79 -17.77
N THR A 127 -0.78 -3.57 -18.24
CA THR A 127 0.24 -2.54 -18.50
C THR A 127 0.15 -1.39 -17.51
N PHE A 128 1.26 -0.68 -17.33
CA PHE A 128 1.34 0.50 -16.46
C PHE A 128 1.45 1.78 -17.29
N GLN A 129 0.76 2.86 -16.91
CA GLN A 129 0.89 4.16 -17.59
C GLN A 129 2.35 4.61 -17.70
N TRP A 130 3.15 4.36 -16.67
CA TRP A 130 4.59 4.65 -16.66
C TRP A 130 5.37 4.01 -17.83
N GLN A 131 4.93 2.84 -18.32
CA GLN A 131 5.56 2.19 -19.48
C GLN A 131 5.13 2.82 -20.81
N LYS A 132 3.96 3.46 -20.87
CA LYS A 132 3.40 4.08 -22.09
C LYS A 132 3.95 5.49 -22.33
N GLU A 133 4.41 6.16 -21.28
CA GLU A 133 4.95 7.53 -21.34
C GLU A 133 6.45 7.59 -21.71
N ARG A 134 7.05 6.47 -22.11
CA ARG A 134 8.46 6.34 -22.49
C ARG A 134 8.62 5.71 -23.85
#